data_AF-A0A850VDN2-F1
#
_entry.id   AF-A0A850VDN2-F1
#
_cell.length_a   1.000
_cell.length_b   1.000
_cell.length_c   1.000
_cell.angle_alpha   90.00
_cell.angle_beta   90.00
_cell.angle_gamma   90.00
#
_symmetry.space_group_name_H-M   'P 1'
#
loop_
_entity.id
_entity.type
_entity.pdbx_description
1 polymer ?
#
loop_
_entity_poly.entity_id
_entity_poly.type
_entity_poly.pdbx_seq_one_letter_code
_entity_poly.pdbx_strand_id
1 'polypeptide(L)'
;MPHSRRYRSSERSSRGSYHERYRSRKHKRRRTRSRSSSSERDRRHRREDSYHVRSRSYDDHSADRRAYDRRYCDSYRRNDYSRERGDAYYEPEYRHSYEYRRSRDREGSYRSCKSSRRKHRRRRRRSRSFSRSSSRSRQSSRRAKSVEDDDEGHLIYRVGDWLQERYEIISTLGEGTFGRVVQCMDHRRGGARVALKIIKNVEKYKEAARLEINVLEKINEKDPENTNLCVRMFDWFDYHGHMCISFELLGLSTFDFLKDNNYLPYPIHQVRHMAFQVCQAVKFLHDNKLTHTDLKPENILFVNSDYELSYNLEKKRDERSVKSTAIRVVDFGSATFDHEHHSTIVSTRHYRAPEVILELGWSQPCDVWSIGCIIFEYYVGFTLFQTHDNREHLAMMERILGPIPSRMVRKTRKQKYFYHGRLDWDENTSAGRYVRENCKPLRRYLTSEAEDHHRLFDLIESMLEYEPSKRVTLAEALKHPFFDMLGMEPSTKMWDSSRDISR
;
A
#
# COMPACT_ATOMS: atom_id res chain seq x y z
N MET A 1 9.94 -50.29 38.82
CA MET A 1 8.86 -51.17 39.32
C MET A 1 9.17 -51.54 40.77
N PRO A 2 8.20 -51.96 41.61
CA PRO A 2 6.76 -52.16 41.34
C PRO A 2 5.80 -51.29 42.21
N HIS A 3 4.52 -51.27 41.78
CA HIS A 3 3.24 -51.28 42.53
C HIS A 3 3.08 -50.80 44.01
N SER A 4 1.91 -50.31 44.48
CA SER A 4 0.65 -49.83 43.82
C SER A 4 -0.45 -49.39 44.82
N ARG A 5 -1.40 -48.53 44.36
CA ARG A 5 -2.85 -48.46 44.78
C ARG A 5 -3.13 -48.06 46.26
N ARG A 6 -4.33 -47.63 46.72
CA ARG A 6 -5.67 -47.34 46.10
C ARG A 6 -6.47 -46.31 46.96
N TYR A 7 -7.58 -45.81 46.43
CA TYR A 7 -8.58 -44.92 47.07
C TYR A 7 -9.48 -45.58 48.14
N ARG A 8 -9.92 -44.81 49.17
CA ARG A 8 -11.32 -44.40 49.50
C ARG A 8 -11.34 -43.49 50.78
N SER A 9 -12.09 -42.39 50.83
CA SER A 9 -13.50 -42.21 51.33
C SER A 9 -13.68 -42.51 52.85
N SER A 10 -14.51 -41.82 53.65
CA SER A 10 -15.47 -40.70 53.41
C SER A 10 -16.09 -40.16 54.74
N GLU A 11 -16.74 -38.99 54.69
CA GLU A 11 -17.82 -38.48 55.59
C GLU A 11 -17.56 -37.94 57.03
N ARG A 12 -18.25 -36.82 57.34
CA ARG A 12 -18.83 -36.37 58.65
C ARG A 12 -17.89 -35.97 59.82
N SER A 13 -18.24 -35.07 60.75
CA SER A 13 -19.28 -34.01 60.84
C SER A 13 -19.06 -33.10 62.08
N SER A 14 -19.77 -31.96 62.17
CA SER A 14 -20.05 -31.15 63.39
C SER A 14 -18.90 -30.28 63.98
N ARG A 15 -19.12 -29.18 64.71
CA ARG A 15 -20.28 -28.25 64.94
C ARG A 15 -19.79 -26.94 65.62
N GLY A 16 -20.58 -25.86 65.59
CA GLY A 16 -20.34 -24.60 66.33
C GLY A 16 -19.71 -23.49 65.46
N SER A 17 -20.27 -22.30 65.21
CA SER A 17 -21.47 -21.58 65.68
C SER A 17 -21.46 -21.03 67.13
N TYR A 18 -21.17 -19.73 67.27
CA TYR A 18 -21.96 -18.70 68.00
C TYR A 18 -21.57 -17.31 67.43
N HIS A 19 -22.49 -16.60 66.76
CA HIS A 19 -23.18 -15.36 67.19
C HIS A 19 -22.28 -14.28 67.85
N GLU A 20 -22.17 -13.00 67.39
CA GLU A 20 -23.15 -11.96 66.98
C GLU A 20 -23.21 -10.83 68.04
N ARG A 21 -23.31 -9.54 67.65
CA ARG A 21 -24.36 -8.56 68.07
C ARG A 21 -24.05 -7.05 67.92
N TYR A 22 -24.82 -6.41 67.01
CA TYR A 22 -25.49 -5.08 67.12
C TYR A 22 -24.64 -3.79 67.33
N ARG A 23 -25.10 -2.54 67.08
CA ARG A 23 -26.35 -1.87 66.58
C ARG A 23 -25.90 -0.75 65.60
N SER A 24 -26.59 -0.27 64.54
CA SER A 24 -28.02 -0.05 64.18
C SER A 24 -28.53 1.40 64.39
N ARG A 25 -29.39 1.88 63.45
CA ARG A 25 -30.19 3.16 63.40
C ARG A 25 -29.52 4.35 62.65
N LYS A 26 -30.24 5.26 61.94
CA LYS A 26 -31.70 5.42 61.67
C LYS A 26 -32.02 6.23 60.38
N HIS A 27 -33.28 6.18 59.92
CA HIS A 27 -33.84 6.87 58.74
C HIS A 27 -33.81 8.41 58.71
N LYS A 28 -34.01 8.98 57.49
CA LYS A 28 -35.15 9.89 57.22
C LYS A 28 -35.55 9.96 55.73
N ARG A 29 -36.86 10.12 55.46
CA ARG A 29 -37.47 10.55 54.17
C ARG A 29 -38.04 11.97 54.35
N ARG A 30 -38.14 12.78 53.28
CA ARG A 30 -39.18 13.82 53.12
C ARG A 30 -39.45 14.15 51.65
N ARG A 31 -40.49 14.94 51.37
CA ARG A 31 -41.08 15.16 50.03
C ARG A 31 -41.69 16.58 49.94
N THR A 32 -41.91 17.06 48.70
CA THR A 32 -42.91 18.06 48.24
C THR A 32 -42.83 19.57 48.57
N ARG A 33 -43.06 20.38 47.50
CA ARG A 33 -43.77 21.70 47.41
C ARG A 33 -43.03 22.99 47.86
N SER A 34 -43.27 24.19 47.28
CA SER A 34 -44.03 24.61 46.05
C SER A 34 -43.96 26.14 45.73
N ARG A 35 -44.31 26.54 44.49
CA ARG A 35 -44.71 27.90 44.00
C ARG A 35 -43.59 28.96 43.93
N SER A 36 -43.63 30.01 43.08
CA SER A 36 -44.45 30.39 41.88
C SER A 36 -43.50 31.13 40.88
N SER A 37 -43.82 31.93 39.84
CA SER A 37 -44.98 32.64 39.24
C SER A 37 -44.56 33.03 37.78
N SER A 38 -45.25 33.74 36.87
CA SER A 38 -46.66 34.11 36.53
C SER A 38 -46.64 35.11 35.34
N SER A 39 -46.98 34.69 34.11
CA SER A 39 -47.55 35.50 32.99
C SER A 39 -47.52 34.64 31.70
N GLU A 40 -48.29 34.84 30.63
CA GLU A 40 -49.69 35.23 30.38
C GLU A 40 -49.84 35.21 28.83
N ARG A 41 -50.74 34.38 28.28
CA ARG A 41 -51.39 34.49 26.94
C ARG A 41 -50.49 34.25 25.69
N ASP A 42 -51.02 33.91 24.50
CA ASP A 42 -52.42 33.98 24.04
C ASP A 42 -52.89 32.85 23.05
N ARG A 43 -54.18 32.90 22.67
CA ARG A 43 -55.02 32.09 21.73
C ARG A 43 -54.30 31.27 20.62
N ARG A 44 -54.63 30.00 20.31
CA ARG A 44 -55.90 29.25 19.99
C ARG A 44 -56.46 29.39 18.56
N HIS A 45 -56.46 28.30 17.78
CA HIS A 45 -57.49 27.74 16.84
C HIS A 45 -56.89 26.40 16.30
N ARG A 46 -57.49 25.19 16.19
CA ARG A 46 -58.81 24.66 15.72
C ARG A 46 -59.07 24.89 14.21
N ARG A 47 -59.40 23.90 13.37
CA ARG A 47 -59.94 22.52 13.62
C ARG A 47 -59.89 21.58 12.36
N GLU A 48 -60.06 20.26 12.56
CA GLU A 48 -60.64 19.19 11.66
C GLU A 48 -60.24 19.14 10.15
N ASP A 49 -59.53 18.10 9.65
CA ASP A 49 -59.98 16.76 9.12
C ASP A 49 -60.32 16.78 7.59
N SER A 50 -60.05 15.79 6.71
CA SER A 50 -59.84 14.33 6.85
C SER A 50 -59.03 13.62 5.71
N TYR A 51 -58.64 12.35 5.96
CA TYR A 51 -58.44 11.18 5.04
C TYR A 51 -57.29 11.05 3.97
N HIS A 52 -56.35 10.14 4.30
CA HIS A 52 -55.67 9.10 3.46
C HIS A 52 -54.83 9.51 2.21
N VAL A 53 -53.83 8.74 1.75
CA VAL A 53 -53.49 7.29 1.88
C VAL A 53 -52.08 7.05 2.46
N ARG A 54 -51.76 5.82 2.91
CA ARG A 54 -50.44 5.39 3.43
C ARG A 54 -49.47 4.97 2.32
N SER A 55 -48.19 5.29 2.51
CA SER A 55 -47.05 4.40 2.21
C SER A 55 -46.01 4.54 3.33
N ARG A 56 -45.35 3.45 3.72
CA ARG A 56 -44.27 3.44 4.71
C ARG A 56 -42.97 3.01 4.02
N SER A 57 -41.99 3.91 3.89
CA SER A 57 -40.60 3.48 3.76
C SER A 57 -40.07 3.06 5.14
N TYR A 58 -39.10 2.15 5.15
CA TYR A 58 -38.27 1.87 6.33
C TYR A 58 -36.89 2.47 6.09
N ASP A 59 -36.72 3.72 6.50
CA ASP A 59 -35.43 4.40 6.55
C ASP A 59 -34.91 4.42 7.99
N ASP A 60 -33.81 3.72 8.28
CA ASP A 60 -32.60 4.33 8.85
C ASP A 60 -31.47 3.29 9.06
N HIS A 61 -30.48 3.31 8.17
CA HIS A 61 -29.11 2.81 8.41
C HIS A 61 -28.06 3.83 7.91
N SER A 62 -28.41 5.12 7.87
CA SER A 62 -27.61 6.16 7.19
C SER A 62 -26.58 6.83 8.11
N ALA A 63 -26.81 6.83 9.42
CA ALA A 63 -26.00 7.55 10.39
C ALA A 63 -24.56 7.00 10.53
N ASP A 64 -24.41 5.67 10.58
CA ASP A 64 -23.12 5.01 10.83
C ASP A 64 -22.09 5.27 9.70
N ARG A 65 -22.54 5.27 8.44
CA ARG A 65 -21.66 5.55 7.27
C ARG A 65 -20.96 6.91 7.40
N ARG A 66 -21.66 7.94 7.89
CA ARG A 66 -21.07 9.29 8.09
C ARG A 66 -20.05 9.36 9.22
N ALA A 67 -20.14 8.47 10.21
CA ALA A 67 -19.12 8.34 11.25
C ALA A 67 -17.89 7.59 10.74
N TYR A 68 -18.07 6.65 9.80
CA TYR A 68 -17.00 5.87 9.18
C TYR A 68 -16.12 6.75 8.27
N ASP A 69 -16.71 7.37 7.22
CA ASP A 69 -16.03 8.28 6.27
C ASP A 69 -15.10 9.28 7.00
N ARG A 70 -15.64 9.92 8.05
CA ARG A 70 -14.96 11.02 8.73
C ARG A 70 -13.78 10.53 9.57
N ARG A 71 -13.91 9.41 10.29
CA ARG A 71 -12.79 8.80 11.04
C ARG A 71 -11.69 8.29 10.11
N TYR A 72 -12.07 7.79 8.93
CA TYR A 72 -11.11 7.27 7.95
C TYR A 72 -10.26 8.37 7.31
N CYS A 73 -10.88 9.46 6.85
CA CYS A 73 -10.12 10.61 6.35
C CYS A 73 -9.22 11.24 7.44
N ASP A 74 -9.68 11.27 8.69
CA ASP A 74 -8.87 11.78 9.80
C ASP A 74 -7.73 10.82 10.19
N SER A 75 -7.86 9.49 10.07
CA SER A 75 -6.76 8.57 10.34
C SER A 75 -5.63 8.69 9.32
N TYR A 76 -5.95 8.80 8.02
CA TYR A 76 -4.95 9.05 6.98
C TYR A 76 -4.27 10.40 7.14
N ARG A 77 -5.02 11.49 7.42
CA ARG A 77 -4.44 12.81 7.72
C ARG A 77 -3.53 12.80 8.94
N ARG A 78 -3.89 12.05 9.98
CA ARG A 78 -3.07 11.92 11.20
C ARG A 78 -1.79 11.14 10.96
N ASN A 79 -1.84 10.14 10.07
CA ASN A 79 -0.67 9.40 9.61
C ASN A 79 0.23 10.22 8.65
N ASP A 80 -0.33 11.15 7.87
CA ASP A 80 0.43 12.09 7.01
C ASP A 80 1.32 13.02 7.88
N TYR A 81 0.80 13.57 8.98
CA TYR A 81 1.61 14.33 9.95
C TYR A 81 2.71 13.50 10.65
N SER A 82 2.54 12.17 10.69
CA SER A 82 3.56 11.20 11.15
C SER A 82 4.49 10.72 10.04
N ARG A 83 4.33 11.20 8.80
CA ARG A 83 5.28 11.03 7.68
C ARG A 83 6.03 12.33 7.36
N GLU A 84 5.40 13.50 7.49
CA GLU A 84 6.09 14.80 7.35
C GLU A 84 7.12 15.06 8.45
N ARG A 85 6.95 14.46 9.64
CA ARG A 85 8.04 14.21 10.57
C ARG A 85 8.63 12.84 10.27
N GLY A 86 9.94 12.80 9.99
CA GLY A 86 10.67 11.59 9.57
C GLY A 86 10.90 10.52 10.66
N ASP A 87 9.85 10.14 11.41
CA ASP A 87 9.86 9.05 12.38
C ASP A 87 9.60 7.69 11.68
N ALA A 88 10.46 7.36 10.72
CA ALA A 88 10.44 6.06 10.02
C ALA A 88 11.02 4.94 10.92
N TYR A 89 10.32 4.61 12.00
CA TYR A 89 10.73 3.55 12.93
C TYR A 89 10.77 2.17 12.26
N TYR A 90 11.99 1.67 12.03
CA TYR A 90 12.28 0.24 11.94
C TYR A 90 13.10 -0.19 13.17
N GLU A 91 12.72 -1.32 13.78
CA GLU A 91 13.51 -1.92 14.86
C GLU A 91 14.87 -2.44 14.35
N PRO A 92 15.88 -2.56 15.24
CA PRO A 92 17.22 -2.94 14.84
C PRO A 92 17.31 -4.42 14.43
N GLU A 93 17.49 -4.68 13.13
CA GLU A 93 17.73 -6.04 12.65
C GLU A 93 19.05 -6.63 13.15
N TYR A 94 19.05 -7.96 13.31
CA TYR A 94 20.16 -8.70 13.89
C TYR A 94 21.40 -8.72 12.99
N ARG A 95 22.59 -8.70 13.61
CA ARG A 95 23.87 -8.88 12.92
C ARG A 95 23.92 -10.22 12.19
N HIS A 96 23.91 -10.18 10.86
CA HIS A 96 24.24 -11.35 10.04
C HIS A 96 25.75 -11.37 9.77
N SER A 97 26.46 -12.26 10.48
CA SER A 97 27.93 -12.31 10.47
C SER A 97 28.48 -13.34 9.47
N TYR A 98 29.01 -12.87 8.35
CA TYR A 98 29.76 -13.69 7.40
C TYR A 98 31.24 -13.76 7.81
N GLU A 99 31.65 -14.80 8.52
CA GLU A 99 33.09 -15.07 8.69
C GLU A 99 33.68 -15.57 7.38
N TYR A 100 34.67 -14.85 6.83
CA TYR A 100 35.55 -15.39 5.80
C TYR A 100 37.01 -15.35 6.25
N ARG A 101 37.59 -16.53 6.47
CA ARG A 101 39.01 -16.69 6.78
C ARG A 101 39.83 -16.37 5.52
N ARG A 102 40.85 -15.52 5.66
CA ARG A 102 41.96 -15.42 4.69
C ARG A 102 43.29 -15.61 5.39
N SER A 103 44.15 -16.42 4.78
CA SER A 103 45.49 -16.72 5.28
C SER A 103 46.40 -15.50 5.23
N ARG A 104 47.42 -15.49 6.10
CA ARG A 104 48.49 -14.49 6.10
C ARG A 104 49.62 -14.92 5.16
N ASP A 105 49.96 -14.00 4.27
CA ASP A 105 51.32 -13.69 3.84
C ASP A 105 51.30 -12.20 3.47
N ARG A 106 52.35 -11.39 3.55
CA ARG A 106 53.61 -11.28 4.32
C ARG A 106 54.22 -9.97 3.78
N GLU A 107 55.28 -9.45 4.42
CA GLU A 107 55.93 -8.16 4.06
C GLU A 107 55.12 -6.87 4.36
N GLY A 108 55.75 -5.70 4.53
CA GLY A 108 57.18 -5.41 4.57
C GLY A 108 57.46 -3.93 4.86
N SER A 109 57.63 -3.55 6.13
CA SER A 109 57.72 -2.14 6.54
C SER A 109 59.03 -1.47 6.10
N TYR A 110 58.94 -0.27 5.52
CA TYR A 110 60.02 0.73 5.59
C TYR A 110 59.51 2.14 5.94
N ARG A 111 60.36 2.89 6.65
CA ARG A 111 60.18 4.29 7.11
C ARG A 111 60.78 5.24 6.03
N SER A 112 60.78 6.58 6.07
CA SER A 112 60.80 7.48 7.23
C SER A 112 60.58 8.98 6.91
N CYS A 113 60.42 9.77 7.97
CA CYS A 113 60.73 11.20 8.18
C CYS A 113 60.50 12.29 7.08
N LYS A 114 59.44 13.08 7.33
CA LYS A 114 59.38 14.57 7.38
C LYS A 114 60.67 15.37 7.08
N SER A 115 60.51 16.47 6.32
CA SER A 115 61.19 17.75 6.61
C SER A 115 60.35 18.95 6.13
N SER A 116 60.57 20.14 6.68
CA SER A 116 59.79 21.35 6.41
C SER A 116 60.67 22.58 6.17
N ARG A 117 60.24 23.50 5.30
CA ARG A 117 60.74 24.89 5.26
C ARG A 117 59.77 25.83 4.53
N ARG A 118 59.94 27.14 4.72
CA ARG A 118 58.88 28.16 4.59
C ARG A 118 59.47 29.51 4.15
N LYS A 119 58.74 30.29 3.33
CA LYS A 119 59.10 31.64 2.81
C LYS A 119 60.24 31.60 1.75
N HIS A 120 60.50 32.61 0.89
CA HIS A 120 60.14 34.05 0.92
C HIS A 120 59.81 34.66 -0.47
N ARG A 121 59.06 35.77 -0.48
CA ARG A 121 58.80 36.62 -1.67
C ARG A 121 60.06 37.35 -2.17
N ARG A 122 60.17 37.59 -3.50
CA ARG A 122 60.82 38.78 -4.09
C ARG A 122 59.99 39.37 -5.25
N ARG A 123 60.17 40.66 -5.54
CA ARG A 123 59.46 41.47 -6.56
C ARG A 123 60.41 41.91 -7.68
N ARG A 124 59.96 41.95 -8.94
CA ARG A 124 60.35 42.82 -10.07
C ARG A 124 59.55 42.38 -11.32
N ARG A 125 59.19 43.21 -12.30
CA ARG A 125 59.17 44.70 -12.42
C ARG A 125 58.03 45.05 -13.42
N ARG A 126 57.55 46.30 -13.46
CA ARG A 126 56.51 46.73 -14.42
C ARG A 126 57.11 47.03 -15.80
N SER A 127 56.39 46.67 -16.86
CA SER A 127 56.31 47.42 -18.12
C SER A 127 54.86 47.90 -18.33
N ARG A 128 54.65 48.92 -19.16
CA ARG A 128 53.33 49.48 -19.52
C ARG A 128 53.26 49.62 -21.03
N SER A 129 52.19 49.12 -21.65
CA SER A 129 51.84 49.47 -23.03
C SER A 129 50.34 49.25 -23.28
N PHE A 130 49.65 50.36 -23.55
CA PHE A 130 48.38 50.52 -24.27
C PHE A 130 47.24 49.50 -24.12
N SER A 131 46.10 50.03 -23.70
CA SER A 131 44.78 49.43 -23.83
C SER A 131 44.34 49.30 -25.29
N ARG A 132 43.66 48.19 -25.61
CA ARG A 132 42.80 48.08 -26.79
C ARG A 132 41.51 47.38 -26.39
N SER A 133 40.43 48.15 -26.30
CA SER A 133 39.10 47.63 -25.98
C SER A 133 38.66 46.64 -27.06
N SER A 134 38.43 45.40 -26.67
CA SER A 134 37.80 44.38 -27.52
C SER A 134 36.83 43.57 -26.68
N SER A 135 35.56 43.58 -27.10
CA SER A 135 34.45 42.90 -26.44
C SER A 135 34.55 41.39 -26.66
N ARG A 136 35.41 40.72 -25.89
CA ARG A 136 35.40 39.26 -25.80
C ARG A 136 34.07 38.81 -25.20
N SER A 137 33.23 38.21 -26.04
CA SER A 137 32.01 37.55 -25.64
C SER A 137 32.30 36.54 -24.54
N ARG A 138 31.38 36.42 -23.58
CA ARG A 138 31.39 35.31 -22.63
C ARG A 138 30.94 34.04 -23.36
N GLN A 139 31.82 33.47 -24.17
CA GLN A 139 31.76 32.04 -24.45
C GLN A 139 31.94 31.33 -23.11
N SER A 140 30.81 31.00 -22.49
CA SER A 140 30.75 30.05 -21.40
C SER A 140 31.25 28.73 -21.96
N SER A 141 32.51 28.39 -21.67
CA SER A 141 32.95 27.02 -21.84
C SER A 141 32.05 26.18 -20.96
N ARG A 142 31.27 25.29 -21.59
CA ARG A 142 30.48 24.25 -20.91
C ARG A 142 31.46 23.25 -20.27
N ARG A 143 32.16 23.70 -19.22
CA ARG A 143 32.83 22.83 -18.27
C ARG A 143 31.72 21.96 -17.71
N ALA A 144 31.78 20.66 -17.96
CA ALA A 144 30.80 19.73 -17.42
C ALA A 144 30.63 20.01 -15.93
N LYS A 145 29.36 20.11 -15.48
CA LYS A 145 29.09 20.12 -14.04
C LYS A 145 29.75 18.89 -13.45
N SER A 146 30.41 19.02 -12.31
CA SER A 146 30.75 17.86 -11.51
C SER A 146 29.45 17.11 -11.21
N VAL A 147 29.43 15.82 -11.51
CA VAL A 147 28.39 14.93 -11.01
C VAL A 147 28.68 14.74 -9.52
N GLU A 148 27.68 15.04 -8.71
CA GLU A 148 27.80 15.17 -7.25
C GLU A 148 26.63 14.41 -6.60
N ASP A 149 26.94 13.68 -5.54
CA ASP A 149 26.01 12.87 -4.76
C ASP A 149 25.69 13.63 -3.45
N ASP A 150 24.49 13.47 -2.89
CA ASP A 150 24.15 13.97 -1.55
C ASP A 150 24.67 13.03 -0.43
N ASP A 151 24.58 13.46 0.84
CA ASP A 151 25.10 12.69 2.00
C ASP A 151 24.42 11.32 2.17
N GLU A 152 23.26 11.08 1.52
CA GLU A 152 22.61 9.77 1.47
C GLU A 152 22.85 8.98 0.17
N GLY A 153 23.71 9.50 -0.72
CA GLY A 153 24.08 8.89 -1.99
C GLY A 153 23.01 8.97 -3.08
N HIS A 154 22.07 9.93 -3.06
CA HIS A 154 21.32 10.22 -4.29
C HIS A 154 22.13 11.12 -5.23
N LEU A 155 21.88 11.01 -6.53
CA LEU A 155 22.35 11.96 -7.53
C LEU A 155 21.75 13.36 -7.27
N ILE A 156 22.60 14.40 -7.24
CA ILE A 156 22.17 15.79 -7.23
C ILE A 156 21.98 16.25 -8.69
N TYR A 157 20.72 16.45 -9.10
CA TYR A 157 20.35 16.91 -10.43
C TYR A 157 19.42 18.13 -10.38
N ARG A 158 19.16 18.74 -11.55
CA ARG A 158 18.16 19.81 -11.73
C ARG A 158 17.32 19.56 -12.98
N VAL A 159 16.16 20.21 -13.07
CA VAL A 159 15.40 20.27 -14.32
C VAL A 159 16.26 20.92 -15.41
N GLY A 160 16.29 20.31 -16.60
CA GLY A 160 17.17 20.68 -17.71
C GLY A 160 18.61 20.12 -17.63
N ASP A 161 18.93 19.25 -16.66
CA ASP A 161 20.18 18.46 -16.70
C ASP A 161 20.02 17.19 -17.52
N TRP A 162 21.15 16.71 -18.08
CA TRP A 162 21.21 15.68 -19.11
C TRP A 162 22.03 14.46 -18.64
N LEU A 163 21.44 13.26 -18.68
CA LEU A 163 22.10 11.98 -18.41
C LEU A 163 22.40 11.25 -19.73
N GLN A 164 23.58 10.62 -19.82
CA GLN A 164 24.07 9.87 -20.99
C GLN A 164 23.95 10.61 -22.35
N GLU A 165 24.03 11.96 -22.33
CA GLU A 165 23.79 12.86 -23.48
C GLU A 165 22.48 12.55 -24.25
N ARG A 166 21.47 12.05 -23.52
CA ARG A 166 20.25 11.47 -24.10
C ARG A 166 18.97 11.79 -23.31
N TYR A 167 19.04 11.70 -22.00
CA TYR A 167 17.90 11.85 -21.11
C TYR A 167 17.91 13.23 -20.46
N GLU A 168 17.06 14.11 -20.93
CA GLU A 168 16.90 15.46 -20.37
C GLU A 168 15.81 15.45 -19.29
N ILE A 169 16.16 15.85 -18.06
CA ILE A 169 15.24 15.82 -16.91
C ILE A 169 14.19 16.94 -17.02
N ILE A 170 12.92 16.57 -17.02
CA ILE A 170 11.76 17.48 -17.05
C ILE A 170 11.25 17.77 -15.64
N SER A 171 11.11 16.74 -14.80
CA SER A 171 10.53 16.84 -13.46
C SER A 171 10.89 15.61 -12.60
N THR A 172 10.76 15.72 -11.28
CA THR A 172 10.72 14.56 -10.39
C THR A 172 9.28 14.02 -10.35
N LEU A 173 9.12 12.70 -10.51
CA LEU A 173 7.84 12.00 -10.40
C LEU A 173 7.62 11.42 -8.99
N GLY A 174 8.71 10.99 -8.33
CA GLY A 174 8.65 10.47 -6.96
C GLY A 174 10.05 10.28 -6.35
N GLU A 175 10.09 10.09 -5.04
CA GLU A 175 11.31 9.86 -4.26
C GLU A 175 11.04 8.82 -3.17
N GLY A 176 12.03 7.97 -2.88
CA GLY A 176 11.92 6.92 -1.88
C GLY A 176 13.26 6.37 -1.42
N THR A 177 13.23 5.39 -0.54
CA THR A 177 14.41 4.81 0.13
C THR A 177 15.50 4.30 -0.82
N PHE A 178 15.12 3.86 -2.01
CA PHE A 178 16.01 3.33 -3.04
C PHE A 178 16.62 4.40 -3.96
N GLY A 179 16.01 5.58 -4.09
CA GLY A 179 16.37 6.55 -5.14
C GLY A 179 15.27 7.55 -5.50
N ARG A 180 15.40 8.18 -6.66
CA ARG A 180 14.45 9.16 -7.23
C ARG A 180 13.95 8.65 -8.59
N VAL A 181 12.68 8.87 -8.91
CA VAL A 181 12.11 8.63 -10.25
C VAL A 181 11.87 9.99 -10.90
N VAL A 182 12.42 10.21 -12.08
CA VAL A 182 12.26 11.46 -12.85
C VAL A 182 11.54 11.22 -14.18
N GLN A 183 10.82 12.24 -14.64
CA GLN A 183 10.34 12.30 -16.01
C GLN A 183 11.48 12.85 -16.88
N CYS A 184 11.84 12.11 -17.93
CA CYS A 184 12.84 12.56 -18.91
C CYS A 184 12.25 12.65 -20.32
N MET A 185 12.90 13.45 -21.17
CA MET A 185 12.81 13.36 -22.62
C MET A 185 13.95 12.48 -23.14
N ASP A 186 13.64 11.36 -23.81
CA ASP A 186 14.64 10.52 -24.46
C ASP A 186 14.88 11.02 -25.90
N HIS A 187 15.96 11.76 -26.08
CA HIS A 187 16.35 12.36 -27.35
C HIS A 187 16.76 11.33 -28.42
N ARG A 188 17.07 10.08 -28.06
CA ARG A 188 17.28 8.99 -29.05
C ARG A 188 15.97 8.31 -29.46
N ARG A 189 14.93 8.38 -28.63
CA ARG A 189 13.56 7.92 -28.96
C ARG A 189 12.68 9.08 -29.48
N GLY A 190 13.25 9.96 -30.30
CA GLY A 190 12.52 11.04 -30.97
C GLY A 190 11.91 12.10 -30.04
N GLY A 191 12.42 12.24 -28.82
CA GLY A 191 11.85 13.14 -27.81
C GLY A 191 10.67 12.53 -27.02
N ALA A 192 10.48 11.20 -27.08
CA ALA A 192 9.49 10.51 -26.28
C ALA A 192 9.71 10.76 -24.78
N ARG A 193 8.61 10.91 -24.03
CA ARG A 193 8.64 11.02 -22.57
C ARG A 193 8.81 9.63 -21.94
N VAL A 194 9.72 9.53 -20.97
CA VAL A 194 10.04 8.29 -20.24
C VAL A 194 10.06 8.56 -18.74
N ALA A 195 9.85 7.52 -17.94
CA ALA A 195 10.22 7.53 -16.53
C ALA A 195 11.65 6.96 -16.38
N LEU A 196 12.48 7.55 -15.53
CA LEU A 196 13.85 7.11 -15.25
C LEU A 196 14.03 6.92 -13.74
N LYS A 197 14.17 5.68 -13.29
CA LYS A 197 14.45 5.27 -11.89
C LYS A 197 15.95 5.40 -11.66
N ILE A 198 16.38 6.40 -10.89
CA ILE A 198 17.77 6.70 -10.55
C ILE A 198 18.04 6.20 -9.12
N ILE A 199 18.80 5.11 -9.01
CA ILE A 199 19.07 4.41 -7.76
C ILE A 199 20.21 5.10 -6.99
N LYS A 200 20.14 5.15 -5.66
CA LYS A 200 21.21 5.66 -4.78
C LYS A 200 22.53 4.91 -5.00
N ASN A 201 23.66 5.60 -4.90
CA ASN A 201 25.02 5.08 -5.07
C ASN A 201 25.51 4.25 -3.85
N VAL A 202 24.67 3.31 -3.38
CA VAL A 202 24.93 2.48 -2.20
C VAL A 202 24.76 1.02 -2.61
N GLU A 203 25.78 0.18 -2.40
CA GLU A 203 25.88 -1.10 -3.10
C GLU A 203 24.67 -2.02 -2.91
N LYS A 204 24.09 -2.10 -1.70
CA LYS A 204 22.87 -2.88 -1.44
C LYS A 204 21.68 -2.53 -2.35
N TYR A 205 21.54 -1.26 -2.74
CA TYR A 205 20.45 -0.81 -3.63
C TYR A 205 20.81 -1.06 -5.10
N LYS A 206 22.10 -1.02 -5.45
CA LYS A 206 22.59 -1.35 -6.80
C LYS A 206 22.54 -2.85 -7.08
N GLU A 207 22.78 -3.69 -6.06
CA GLU A 207 22.55 -5.14 -6.10
C GLU A 207 21.06 -5.45 -6.31
N ALA A 208 20.16 -4.84 -5.53
CA ALA A 208 18.72 -4.98 -5.72
C ALA A 208 18.26 -4.51 -7.13
N ALA A 209 18.79 -3.38 -7.62
CA ALA A 209 18.49 -2.88 -8.95
C ALA A 209 18.98 -3.81 -10.09
N ARG A 210 20.11 -4.51 -9.90
CA ARG A 210 20.57 -5.53 -10.87
C ARG A 210 19.63 -6.74 -10.92
N LEU A 211 19.06 -7.15 -9.78
CA LEU A 211 18.02 -8.19 -9.75
C LEU A 211 16.73 -7.72 -10.44
N GLU A 212 16.29 -6.48 -10.16
CA GLU A 212 15.14 -5.85 -10.85
C GLU A 212 15.34 -5.81 -12.37
N ILE A 213 16.53 -5.41 -12.83
CA ILE A 213 16.89 -5.40 -14.26
C ILE A 213 16.80 -6.80 -14.87
N ASN A 214 17.39 -7.83 -14.23
CA ASN A 214 17.33 -9.21 -14.74
C ASN A 214 15.88 -9.71 -14.90
N VAL A 215 15.00 -9.36 -13.95
CA VAL A 215 13.56 -9.68 -14.03
C VAL A 215 12.88 -8.92 -15.17
N LEU A 216 13.14 -7.61 -15.31
CA LEU A 216 12.57 -6.76 -16.36
C LEU A 216 13.04 -7.16 -17.77
N GLU A 217 14.31 -7.54 -17.94
CA GLU A 217 14.82 -8.11 -19.20
C GLU A 217 14.07 -9.41 -19.54
N LYS A 218 13.82 -10.28 -18.56
CA LYS A 218 13.11 -11.53 -18.79
C LYS A 218 11.62 -11.35 -19.08
N ILE A 219 10.97 -10.36 -18.47
CA ILE A 219 9.61 -9.94 -18.80
C ILE A 219 9.55 -9.41 -20.24
N ASN A 220 10.45 -8.50 -20.62
CA ASN A 220 10.54 -7.95 -21.98
C ASN A 220 10.82 -9.03 -23.05
N GLU A 221 11.66 -10.03 -22.75
CA GLU A 221 11.94 -11.17 -23.64
C GLU A 221 10.67 -12.03 -23.86
N LYS A 222 9.84 -12.16 -22.82
CA LYS A 222 8.64 -13.01 -22.81
C LYS A 222 7.38 -12.34 -23.34
N ASP A 223 7.33 -11.02 -23.36
CA ASP A 223 6.21 -10.22 -23.86
C ASP A 223 6.70 -9.02 -24.71
N PRO A 224 7.32 -9.27 -25.88
CA PRO A 224 7.88 -8.21 -26.73
C PRO A 224 6.81 -7.24 -27.27
N GLU A 225 5.54 -7.64 -27.27
CA GLU A 225 4.40 -6.82 -27.71
C GLU A 225 3.70 -6.05 -26.55
N ASN A 226 4.13 -6.22 -25.29
CA ASN A 226 3.52 -5.62 -24.09
C ASN A 226 2.00 -5.92 -23.96
N THR A 227 1.64 -7.18 -24.17
CA THR A 227 0.26 -7.70 -24.10
C THR A 227 -0.15 -8.16 -22.71
N ASN A 228 0.81 -8.38 -21.81
CA ASN A 228 0.62 -8.87 -20.44
C ASN A 228 0.80 -7.76 -19.38
N LEU A 229 0.72 -6.50 -19.80
CA LEU A 229 0.45 -5.33 -18.95
C LEU A 229 1.46 -5.12 -17.80
N CYS A 230 2.68 -5.61 -17.95
CA CYS A 230 3.81 -5.30 -17.07
C CYS A 230 4.53 -4.05 -17.60
N VAL A 231 5.10 -3.21 -16.73
CA VAL A 231 5.77 -1.98 -17.21
C VAL A 231 6.95 -2.29 -18.13
N ARG A 232 6.93 -1.72 -19.33
CA ARG A 232 7.98 -1.95 -20.32
C ARG A 232 9.25 -1.19 -19.96
N MET A 233 10.30 -1.92 -19.59
CA MET A 233 11.65 -1.36 -19.51
C MET A 233 12.15 -1.03 -20.93
N PHE A 234 12.78 0.13 -21.09
CA PHE A 234 13.26 0.67 -22.35
C PHE A 234 14.78 0.65 -22.49
N ASP A 235 15.50 0.74 -21.37
CA ASP A 235 16.96 0.81 -21.31
C ASP A 235 17.44 0.72 -19.85
N TRP A 236 18.71 0.40 -19.62
CA TRP A 236 19.35 0.59 -18.33
C TRP A 236 20.84 0.93 -18.50
N PHE A 237 21.40 1.69 -17.55
CA PHE A 237 22.81 2.09 -17.58
C PHE A 237 23.35 2.43 -16.19
N ASP A 238 24.66 2.34 -16.02
CA ASP A 238 25.36 3.00 -14.92
C ASP A 238 25.62 4.48 -15.30
N TYR A 239 25.39 5.39 -14.36
CA TYR A 239 25.75 6.79 -14.44
C TYR A 239 26.51 7.21 -13.18
N HIS A 240 27.85 7.20 -13.25
CA HIS A 240 28.74 7.58 -12.14
C HIS A 240 28.58 6.74 -10.85
N GLY A 241 28.10 5.51 -10.97
CA GLY A 241 27.76 4.62 -9.88
C GLY A 241 26.26 4.54 -9.57
N HIS A 242 25.43 5.41 -10.14
CA HIS A 242 23.97 5.27 -10.06
C HIS A 242 23.49 4.26 -11.11
N MET A 243 22.81 3.20 -10.68
CA MET A 243 22.03 2.37 -11.61
C MET A 243 20.80 3.18 -12.04
N CYS A 244 20.62 3.35 -13.35
CA CYS A 244 19.51 4.08 -13.96
C CYS A 244 18.70 3.14 -14.84
N ILE A 245 17.38 3.07 -14.62
CA ILE A 245 16.47 2.20 -15.38
C ILE A 245 15.40 3.07 -16.06
N SER A 246 15.27 2.96 -17.38
CA SER A 246 14.34 3.73 -18.21
C SER A 246 13.09 2.90 -18.49
N PHE A 247 11.91 3.51 -18.40
CA PHE A 247 10.59 2.87 -18.58
C PHE A 247 9.66 3.70 -19.47
N GLU A 248 8.58 3.08 -19.96
CA GLU A 248 7.41 3.82 -20.44
C GLU A 248 6.87 4.79 -19.37
N LEU A 249 6.50 6.02 -19.76
CA LEU A 249 5.87 6.96 -18.83
C LEU A 249 4.39 6.62 -18.67
N LEU A 250 3.95 6.55 -17.41
CA LEU A 250 2.59 6.22 -17.01
C LEU A 250 1.94 7.39 -16.25
N GLY A 251 0.64 7.28 -15.97
CA GLY A 251 -0.10 8.19 -15.11
C GLY A 251 0.09 7.89 -13.61
N LEU A 252 -0.85 8.39 -12.80
CA LEU A 252 -0.88 8.15 -11.35
C LEU A 252 -0.99 6.65 -11.01
N SER A 253 -0.51 6.28 -9.82
CA SER A 253 -0.87 5.01 -9.20
C SER A 253 -2.37 4.98 -8.87
N THR A 254 -2.95 3.78 -8.79
CA THR A 254 -4.35 3.61 -8.35
C THR A 254 -4.54 4.04 -6.90
N PHE A 255 -3.50 3.98 -6.06
CA PHE A 255 -3.48 4.59 -4.74
C PHE A 255 -3.57 6.12 -4.80
N ASP A 256 -2.69 6.76 -5.57
CA ASP A 256 -2.62 8.22 -5.63
C ASP A 256 -3.89 8.81 -6.23
N PHE A 257 -4.44 8.19 -7.28
CA PHE A 257 -5.74 8.59 -7.83
C PHE A 257 -6.87 8.45 -6.79
N LEU A 258 -6.90 7.35 -6.02
CA LEU A 258 -7.88 7.13 -4.95
C LEU A 258 -7.74 8.18 -3.84
N LYS A 259 -6.51 8.50 -3.42
CA LYS A 259 -6.18 9.58 -2.47
C LYS A 259 -6.64 10.95 -2.98
N ASP A 260 -6.35 11.27 -4.24
CA ASP A 260 -6.74 12.53 -4.90
C ASP A 260 -8.27 12.63 -5.08
N ASN A 261 -8.95 11.49 -5.18
CA ASN A 261 -10.40 11.35 -5.15
C ASN A 261 -10.98 11.33 -3.72
N ASN A 262 -10.22 11.77 -2.69
CA ASN A 262 -10.63 11.77 -1.28
C ASN A 262 -11.09 10.39 -0.76
N TYR A 263 -10.44 9.32 -1.24
CA TYR A 263 -10.75 7.91 -0.96
C TYR A 263 -12.18 7.49 -1.33
N LEU A 264 -12.78 8.14 -2.33
CA LEU A 264 -14.01 7.68 -2.95
C LEU A 264 -13.72 6.43 -3.82
N PRO A 265 -14.38 5.27 -3.57
CA PRO A 265 -14.10 4.03 -4.28
C PRO A 265 -14.41 4.11 -5.77
N TYR A 266 -13.74 3.24 -6.54
CA TYR A 266 -13.98 3.12 -7.97
C TYR A 266 -15.36 2.49 -8.25
N PRO A 267 -16.08 2.94 -9.29
CA PRO A 267 -17.30 2.28 -9.76
C PRO A 267 -17.06 0.80 -10.10
N ILE A 268 -18.03 -0.08 -9.85
CA ILE A 268 -17.83 -1.54 -9.95
C ILE A 268 -17.39 -2.03 -11.34
N HIS A 269 -17.78 -1.34 -12.42
CA HIS A 269 -17.28 -1.64 -13.77
C HIS A 269 -15.77 -1.35 -13.92
N GLN A 270 -15.27 -0.30 -13.25
CA GLN A 270 -13.84 0.02 -13.20
C GLN A 270 -13.09 -0.98 -12.33
N VAL A 271 -13.64 -1.35 -11.16
CA VAL A 271 -13.11 -2.44 -10.32
C VAL A 271 -12.99 -3.73 -11.12
N ARG A 272 -14.03 -4.09 -11.91
CA ARG A 272 -14.02 -5.28 -12.79
C ARG A 272 -12.88 -5.25 -13.80
N HIS A 273 -12.76 -4.17 -14.58
CA HIS A 273 -11.74 -4.11 -15.63
C HIS A 273 -10.31 -4.01 -15.06
N MET A 274 -10.09 -3.29 -13.95
CA MET A 274 -8.78 -3.26 -13.29
C MET A 274 -8.43 -4.62 -12.66
N ALA A 275 -9.38 -5.28 -11.98
CA ALA A 275 -9.18 -6.61 -11.39
C ALA A 275 -8.79 -7.66 -12.45
N PHE A 276 -9.46 -7.65 -13.61
CA PHE A 276 -9.14 -8.55 -14.72
C PHE A 276 -7.70 -8.34 -15.23
N GLN A 277 -7.33 -7.09 -15.52
CA GLN A 277 -5.98 -6.76 -16.01
C GLN A 277 -4.88 -7.11 -15.00
N VAL A 278 -5.10 -6.87 -13.71
CA VAL A 278 -4.14 -7.25 -12.65
C VAL A 278 -4.02 -8.78 -12.57
N CYS A 279 -5.13 -9.52 -12.66
CA CYS A 279 -5.09 -10.99 -12.71
C CYS A 279 -4.37 -11.50 -13.97
N GLN A 280 -4.57 -10.87 -15.13
CA GLN A 280 -3.88 -11.20 -16.38
C GLN A 280 -2.37 -10.99 -16.27
N ALA A 281 -1.94 -9.81 -15.82
CA ALA A 281 -0.54 -9.45 -15.67
C ALA A 281 0.20 -10.39 -14.71
N VAL A 282 -0.37 -10.61 -13.53
CA VAL A 282 0.27 -11.43 -12.50
C VAL A 282 0.22 -12.93 -12.86
N LYS A 283 -0.80 -13.40 -13.59
CA LYS A 283 -0.80 -14.77 -14.15
C LYS A 283 0.38 -14.98 -15.09
N PHE A 284 0.71 -14.02 -15.95
CA PHE A 284 1.87 -14.11 -16.85
C PHE A 284 3.20 -14.23 -16.07
N LEU A 285 3.34 -13.57 -14.91
CA LEU A 285 4.48 -13.77 -14.02
C LEU A 285 4.52 -15.21 -13.47
N HIS A 286 3.38 -15.72 -12.98
CA HIS A 286 3.25 -17.06 -12.40
C HIS A 286 3.49 -18.18 -13.44
N ASP A 287 3.03 -17.99 -14.67
CA ASP A 287 3.33 -18.86 -15.81
C ASP A 287 4.86 -18.96 -16.03
N ASN A 288 5.56 -17.82 -15.96
CA ASN A 288 7.01 -17.71 -16.09
C ASN A 288 7.80 -18.00 -14.80
N LYS A 289 7.17 -18.59 -13.78
CA LYS A 289 7.82 -19.03 -12.52
C LYS A 289 8.42 -17.87 -11.70
N LEU A 290 7.74 -16.73 -11.72
CA LEU A 290 8.08 -15.51 -11.00
C LEU A 290 6.91 -15.11 -10.09
N THR A 291 7.20 -14.82 -8.82
CA THR A 291 6.25 -14.25 -7.85
C THR A 291 6.58 -12.77 -7.66
N HIS A 292 5.60 -11.87 -7.63
CA HIS A 292 5.84 -10.42 -7.52
C HIS A 292 6.15 -9.99 -6.08
N THR A 293 5.53 -10.66 -5.10
CA THR A 293 5.66 -10.50 -3.64
C THR A 293 5.20 -9.17 -3.05
N ASP A 294 5.43 -8.01 -3.70
CA ASP A 294 4.99 -6.68 -3.23
C ASP A 294 3.94 -6.00 -4.12
N LEU A 295 2.85 -6.73 -4.42
CA LEU A 295 1.65 -6.14 -5.04
C LEU A 295 0.90 -5.26 -4.04
N LYS A 296 0.58 -4.04 -4.47
CA LYS A 296 -0.14 -3.00 -3.72
C LYS A 296 -0.72 -1.95 -4.68
N PRO A 297 -1.73 -1.15 -4.31
CA PRO A 297 -2.30 -0.10 -5.17
C PRO A 297 -1.28 0.96 -5.63
N GLU A 298 -0.22 1.21 -4.85
CA GLU A 298 0.90 2.08 -5.24
C GLU A 298 1.72 1.49 -6.41
N ASN A 299 1.76 0.16 -6.56
CA ASN A 299 2.51 -0.57 -7.59
C ASN A 299 1.63 -0.97 -8.80
N ILE A 300 0.44 -0.38 -8.93
CA ILE A 300 -0.45 -0.50 -10.09
C ILE A 300 -0.74 0.91 -10.60
N LEU A 301 -0.27 1.23 -11.81
CA LEU A 301 -0.38 2.57 -12.40
C LEU A 301 -1.35 2.58 -13.58
N PHE A 302 -2.09 3.66 -13.76
CA PHE A 302 -2.87 3.89 -14.98
C PHE A 302 -1.94 4.20 -16.16
N VAL A 303 -2.26 3.70 -17.35
CA VAL A 303 -1.58 4.12 -18.60
C VAL A 303 -1.83 5.60 -18.88
N ASN A 304 -3.05 6.07 -18.59
CA ASN A 304 -3.38 7.49 -18.48
C ASN A 304 -4.42 7.68 -17.36
N SER A 305 -4.12 8.57 -16.40
CA SER A 305 -4.97 8.89 -15.25
C SER A 305 -5.88 10.12 -15.45
N ASP A 306 -6.09 10.56 -16.69
CA ASP A 306 -7.10 11.57 -17.04
C ASP A 306 -8.49 11.18 -16.51
N TYR A 307 -9.21 12.16 -15.96
CA TYR A 307 -10.51 11.93 -15.30
C TYR A 307 -11.60 12.88 -15.79
N GLU A 308 -12.84 12.50 -15.44
CA GLU A 308 -14.03 13.34 -15.51
C GLU A 308 -14.48 13.68 -14.09
N LEU A 309 -15.05 14.87 -13.92
CA LEU A 309 -15.53 15.35 -12.63
C LEU A 309 -17.06 15.34 -12.63
N SER A 310 -17.65 14.63 -11.67
CA SER A 310 -19.10 14.59 -11.47
C SER A 310 -19.45 15.01 -10.03
N TYR A 311 -20.63 15.58 -9.81
CA TYR A 311 -21.05 15.97 -8.46
C TYR A 311 -21.84 14.84 -7.79
N ASN A 312 -21.27 14.21 -6.77
CA ASN A 312 -21.96 13.16 -6.03
C ASN A 312 -22.98 13.78 -5.07
N LEU A 313 -24.26 13.67 -5.42
CA LEU A 313 -25.39 14.23 -4.66
C LEU A 313 -25.54 13.65 -3.24
N GLU A 314 -25.18 12.38 -3.02
CA GLU A 314 -25.29 11.72 -1.71
C GLU A 314 -24.17 12.17 -0.76
N LYS A 315 -22.93 12.16 -1.27
CA LYS A 315 -21.69 12.48 -0.55
C LYS A 315 -21.40 13.98 -0.52
N LYS A 316 -22.19 14.77 -1.26
CA LYS A 316 -22.18 16.25 -1.39
C LYS A 316 -20.82 16.85 -1.71
N ARG A 317 -20.10 16.21 -2.64
CA ARG A 317 -18.75 16.60 -3.07
C ARG A 317 -18.52 16.16 -4.52
N ASP A 318 -17.52 16.75 -5.15
CA ASP A 318 -17.06 16.29 -6.46
C ASP A 318 -16.40 14.90 -6.36
N GLU A 319 -16.61 14.08 -7.38
CA GLU A 319 -16.12 12.70 -7.50
C GLU A 319 -15.47 12.55 -8.88
N ARG A 320 -14.20 12.15 -8.88
CA ARG A 320 -13.41 11.87 -10.08
C ARG A 320 -13.70 10.46 -10.57
N SER A 321 -13.93 10.30 -11.87
CA SER A 321 -13.99 9.00 -12.55
C SER A 321 -12.86 8.96 -13.58
N VAL A 322 -12.02 7.92 -13.58
CA VAL A 322 -10.93 7.80 -14.57
C VAL A 322 -11.51 7.47 -15.95
N LYS A 323 -11.04 8.14 -17.00
CA LYS A 323 -11.53 7.97 -18.38
C LYS A 323 -11.10 6.65 -19.00
N SER A 324 -9.92 6.16 -18.63
CA SER A 324 -9.39 4.87 -19.06
C SER A 324 -8.91 4.10 -17.85
N THR A 325 -9.44 2.90 -17.68
CA THR A 325 -9.03 1.97 -16.63
C THR A 325 -7.90 1.04 -17.08
N ALA A 326 -7.20 1.36 -18.18
CA ALA A 326 -6.03 0.62 -18.64
C ALA A 326 -4.86 0.78 -17.65
N ILE A 327 -4.28 -0.33 -17.18
CA ILE A 327 -3.22 -0.31 -16.15
C ILE A 327 -1.89 -0.94 -16.59
N ARG A 328 -0.87 -0.75 -15.76
CA ARG A 328 0.40 -1.50 -15.72
C ARG A 328 0.73 -1.91 -14.29
N VAL A 329 1.30 -3.11 -14.13
CA VAL A 329 1.98 -3.55 -12.91
C VAL A 329 3.44 -3.08 -12.95
N VAL A 330 3.94 -2.51 -11.84
CA VAL A 330 5.27 -1.88 -11.74
C VAL A 330 6.05 -2.36 -10.51
N ASP A 331 7.34 -2.00 -10.44
CA ASP A 331 8.24 -2.19 -9.28
C ASP A 331 8.53 -3.66 -8.94
N PHE A 332 9.21 -4.32 -9.90
CA PHE A 332 9.65 -5.71 -9.81
C PHE A 332 10.88 -5.94 -8.90
N GLY A 333 11.31 -4.91 -8.14
CA GLY A 333 12.49 -4.98 -7.27
C GLY A 333 12.38 -5.92 -6.06
N SER A 334 11.19 -6.47 -5.79
CA SER A 334 10.95 -7.54 -4.81
C SER A 334 10.44 -8.84 -5.44
N ALA A 335 10.45 -8.95 -6.78
CA ALA A 335 10.05 -10.17 -7.46
C ALA A 335 11.09 -11.30 -7.25
N THR A 336 10.65 -12.55 -7.25
CA THR A 336 11.50 -13.71 -6.95
C THR A 336 11.08 -14.89 -7.81
N PHE A 337 12.05 -15.54 -8.49
CA PHE A 337 11.79 -16.75 -9.26
C PHE A 337 11.67 -17.98 -8.33
N ASP A 338 10.90 -18.99 -8.74
CA ASP A 338 10.65 -20.23 -7.98
C ASP A 338 11.93 -20.99 -7.57
N HIS A 339 13.08 -20.71 -8.19
CA HIS A 339 14.37 -21.36 -7.95
C HIS A 339 15.36 -20.51 -7.11
N GLU A 340 14.99 -19.28 -6.74
CA GLU A 340 15.83 -18.34 -5.99
C GLU A 340 15.63 -18.42 -4.47
N HIS A 341 16.43 -17.67 -3.71
CA HIS A 341 16.27 -17.59 -2.27
C HIS A 341 15.00 -16.81 -1.89
N HIS A 342 14.03 -17.51 -1.30
CA HIS A 342 12.79 -16.91 -0.82
C HIS A 342 12.98 -16.25 0.55
N SER A 343 13.03 -14.92 0.58
CA SER A 343 13.07 -14.10 1.81
C SER A 343 11.93 -14.44 2.77
N THR A 344 12.24 -14.58 4.07
CA THR A 344 11.25 -15.06 5.08
C THR A 344 10.02 -14.15 5.20
N ILE A 345 10.22 -12.83 5.06
CA ILE A 345 9.17 -11.82 5.11
C ILE A 345 9.19 -11.03 3.80
N VAL A 346 8.05 -10.99 3.11
CA VAL A 346 7.79 -10.22 1.89
C VAL A 346 6.48 -9.46 2.02
N SER A 347 6.10 -8.71 0.98
CA SER A 347 4.88 -7.88 0.88
C SER A 347 4.80 -6.70 1.85
N THR A 348 4.29 -5.57 1.36
CA THR A 348 3.79 -4.46 2.16
C THR A 348 2.65 -4.95 3.07
N ARG A 349 2.71 -4.54 4.35
CA ARG A 349 2.04 -5.25 5.46
C ARG A 349 0.53 -5.47 5.27
N HIS A 350 -0.20 -4.49 4.73
CA HIS A 350 -1.67 -4.55 4.60
C HIS A 350 -2.15 -5.59 3.56
N TYR A 351 -1.26 -6.02 2.65
CA TYR A 351 -1.55 -6.98 1.58
C TYR A 351 -0.88 -8.34 1.83
N ARG A 352 -0.19 -8.51 2.96
CA ARG A 352 0.64 -9.69 3.26
C ARG A 352 -0.21 -10.92 3.62
N ALA A 353 -0.01 -12.00 2.86
CA ALA A 353 -0.70 -13.27 3.03
C ALA A 353 -0.40 -13.97 4.39
N PRO A 354 -1.36 -14.76 4.94
CA PRO A 354 -1.22 -15.39 6.26
C PRO A 354 -0.05 -16.37 6.33
N GLU A 355 0.26 -17.10 5.26
CA GLU A 355 1.41 -18.01 5.23
C GLU A 355 2.77 -17.31 5.37
N VAL A 356 2.88 -16.04 4.96
CA VAL A 356 4.07 -15.19 5.15
C VAL A 356 4.17 -14.76 6.62
N ILE A 357 3.07 -14.27 7.21
CA ILE A 357 3.01 -13.86 8.64
C ILE A 357 3.35 -15.04 9.57
N LEU A 358 2.92 -16.24 9.19
CA LEU A 358 3.11 -17.49 9.92
C LEU A 358 4.40 -18.25 9.56
N GLU A 359 5.24 -17.73 8.66
CA GLU A 359 6.50 -18.37 8.21
C GLU A 359 6.32 -19.84 7.79
N LEU A 360 5.28 -20.11 6.99
CA LEU A 360 4.94 -21.44 6.49
C LEU A 360 5.59 -21.77 5.13
N GLY A 361 6.36 -20.83 4.59
CA GLY A 361 6.74 -20.78 3.18
C GLY A 361 5.66 -20.06 2.36
N TRP A 362 6.08 -19.43 1.26
CA TRP A 362 5.22 -18.72 0.31
C TRP A 362 5.73 -18.97 -1.12
N SER A 363 4.86 -18.70 -2.08
CA SER A 363 5.12 -18.68 -3.54
C SER A 363 3.95 -17.94 -4.20
N GLN A 364 3.80 -18.04 -5.52
CA GLN A 364 2.71 -17.51 -6.37
C GLN A 364 1.34 -17.23 -5.67
N PRO A 365 0.75 -18.11 -4.83
CA PRO A 365 -0.51 -17.80 -4.13
C PRO A 365 -0.48 -16.57 -3.22
N CYS A 366 0.67 -16.09 -2.74
CA CYS A 366 0.72 -14.89 -1.89
C CYS A 366 0.30 -13.63 -2.67
N ASP A 367 0.65 -13.55 -3.96
CA ASP A 367 0.22 -12.46 -4.84
C ASP A 367 -1.31 -12.43 -4.99
N VAL A 368 -1.95 -13.60 -5.03
CA VAL A 368 -3.42 -13.73 -5.13
C VAL A 368 -4.11 -13.12 -3.90
N TRP A 369 -3.55 -13.34 -2.71
CA TRP A 369 -4.07 -12.72 -1.48
C TRP A 369 -3.93 -11.19 -1.53
N SER A 370 -2.78 -10.69 -2.00
CA SER A 370 -2.57 -9.25 -2.21
C SER A 370 -3.60 -8.67 -3.17
N ILE A 371 -3.87 -9.36 -4.28
CA ILE A 371 -4.91 -8.97 -5.27
C ILE A 371 -6.31 -8.94 -4.63
N GLY A 372 -6.67 -9.93 -3.80
CA GLY A 372 -7.94 -9.92 -3.05
C GLY A 372 -8.08 -8.70 -2.14
N CYS A 373 -7.00 -8.29 -1.46
CA CYS A 373 -6.97 -7.08 -0.63
C CYS A 373 -7.08 -5.80 -1.47
N ILE A 374 -6.38 -5.72 -2.61
CA ILE A 374 -6.39 -4.58 -3.55
C ILE A 374 -7.78 -4.39 -4.16
N ILE A 375 -8.43 -5.46 -4.60
CA ILE A 375 -9.78 -5.41 -5.20
C ILE A 375 -10.81 -4.93 -4.17
N PHE A 376 -10.70 -5.38 -2.92
CA PHE A 376 -11.50 -4.84 -1.82
C PHE A 376 -11.28 -3.33 -1.63
N GLU A 377 -10.02 -2.88 -1.60
CA GLU A 377 -9.68 -1.48 -1.40
C GLU A 377 -10.17 -0.58 -2.54
N TYR A 378 -10.11 -1.03 -3.80
CA TYR A 378 -10.72 -0.31 -4.92
C TYR A 378 -12.24 -0.16 -4.77
N TYR A 379 -12.91 -1.16 -4.18
CA TYR A 379 -14.37 -1.22 -4.07
C TYR A 379 -14.95 -0.47 -2.87
N VAL A 380 -14.23 -0.37 -1.73
CA VAL A 380 -14.70 0.38 -0.55
C VAL A 380 -13.90 1.65 -0.25
N GLY A 381 -12.73 1.85 -0.88
CA GLY A 381 -11.87 3.03 -0.74
C GLY A 381 -10.84 2.94 0.39
N PHE A 382 -10.68 1.77 1.03
CA PHE A 382 -9.78 1.59 2.16
C PHE A 382 -9.16 0.19 2.29
N THR A 383 -7.95 0.13 2.87
CA THR A 383 -7.23 -1.13 3.13
C THR A 383 -8.04 -2.10 3.97
N LEU A 384 -8.09 -3.37 3.58
CA LEU A 384 -8.81 -4.43 4.33
C LEU A 384 -8.20 -4.68 5.72
N PHE A 385 -6.88 -4.56 5.83
CA PHE A 385 -6.09 -4.89 7.02
C PHE A 385 -5.21 -3.71 7.46
N GLN A 386 -5.84 -2.63 7.91
CA GLN A 386 -5.17 -1.46 8.47
C GLN A 386 -4.54 -1.74 9.84
N THR A 387 -3.29 -2.21 9.87
CA THR A 387 -2.56 -2.57 11.11
C THR A 387 -1.05 -2.45 10.97
N HIS A 388 -0.35 -2.29 12.10
CA HIS A 388 1.11 -2.28 12.19
C HIS A 388 1.68 -3.38 13.13
N ASP A 389 0.89 -4.38 13.51
CA ASP A 389 1.35 -5.58 14.22
C ASP A 389 0.90 -6.89 13.52
N ASN A 390 1.67 -7.97 13.67
CA ASN A 390 1.36 -9.27 13.09
C ASN A 390 0.24 -10.02 13.84
N ARG A 391 0.14 -9.89 15.18
CA ARG A 391 -0.90 -10.57 15.98
C ARG A 391 -2.23 -9.84 15.81
N GLU A 392 -2.22 -8.51 15.76
CA GLU A 392 -3.37 -7.70 15.36
C GLU A 392 -3.84 -8.05 13.94
N HIS A 393 -2.94 -8.16 12.95
CA HIS A 393 -3.30 -8.58 11.59
C HIS A 393 -4.01 -9.94 11.57
N LEU A 394 -3.49 -10.95 12.28
CA LEU A 394 -4.15 -12.25 12.39
C LEU A 394 -5.53 -12.15 13.07
N ALA A 395 -5.72 -11.25 14.05
CA ALA A 395 -7.01 -10.99 14.67
C ALA A 395 -8.01 -10.30 13.73
N MET A 396 -7.54 -9.37 12.89
CA MET A 396 -8.37 -8.77 11.82
C MET A 396 -8.79 -9.83 10.80
N MET A 397 -7.87 -10.71 10.37
CA MET A 397 -8.20 -11.84 9.51
C MET A 397 -9.29 -12.73 10.15
N GLU A 398 -9.09 -13.20 11.40
CA GLU A 398 -10.09 -14.07 12.06
C GLU A 398 -11.46 -13.39 12.22
N ARG A 399 -11.48 -12.06 12.37
CA ARG A 399 -12.69 -11.25 12.51
C ARG A 399 -13.44 -11.02 11.19
N ILE A 400 -12.74 -11.04 10.06
CA ILE A 400 -13.28 -10.76 8.72
C ILE A 400 -13.62 -12.05 7.96
N LEU A 401 -12.75 -13.06 8.04
CA LEU A 401 -12.78 -14.29 7.22
C LEU A 401 -13.18 -15.55 8.02
N GLY A 402 -13.19 -15.48 9.36
CA GLY A 402 -13.39 -16.65 10.23
C GLY A 402 -12.06 -17.28 10.69
N PRO A 403 -12.09 -18.33 11.51
CA PRO A 403 -10.91 -18.80 12.25
C PRO A 403 -9.79 -19.37 11.35
N ILE A 404 -8.53 -19.12 11.73
CA ILE A 404 -7.36 -19.61 10.99
C ILE A 404 -7.34 -21.15 11.01
N PRO A 405 -7.16 -21.83 9.86
CA PRO A 405 -7.12 -23.28 9.79
C PRO A 405 -6.10 -23.90 10.74
N SER A 406 -6.54 -24.80 11.63
CA SER A 406 -5.68 -25.37 12.68
C SER A 406 -4.48 -26.16 12.13
N ARG A 407 -4.47 -26.53 10.84
CA ARG A 407 -3.30 -27.12 10.14
C ARG A 407 -2.16 -26.09 10.00
N MET A 408 -2.48 -24.82 9.77
CA MET A 408 -1.51 -23.72 9.70
C MET A 408 -0.99 -23.38 11.10
N VAL A 409 -1.90 -23.26 12.08
CA VAL A 409 -1.56 -23.01 13.49
C VAL A 409 -0.63 -24.09 14.07
N ARG A 410 -0.79 -25.35 13.70
CA ARG A 410 0.10 -26.45 14.14
C ARG A 410 1.45 -26.49 13.42
N LYS A 411 1.59 -25.87 12.24
CA LYS A 411 2.82 -25.88 11.43
C LYS A 411 3.70 -24.65 11.64
N THR A 412 3.13 -23.52 12.05
CA THR A 412 3.89 -22.26 12.16
C THR A 412 4.99 -22.31 13.21
N ARG A 413 6.12 -21.65 12.93
CA ARG A 413 7.15 -21.37 13.94
C ARG A 413 6.72 -20.26 14.90
N LYS A 414 5.73 -19.44 14.55
CA LYS A 414 5.19 -18.34 15.34
C LYS A 414 4.19 -18.79 16.42
N GLN A 415 4.47 -19.88 17.13
CA GLN A 415 3.63 -20.37 18.24
C GLN A 415 3.37 -19.30 19.32
N LYS A 416 4.23 -18.30 19.46
CA LYS A 416 4.04 -17.11 20.33
C LYS A 416 2.80 -16.24 20.00
N TYR A 417 2.05 -16.53 18.94
CA TYR A 417 0.77 -15.87 18.63
C TYR A 417 -0.44 -16.69 19.06
N PHE A 418 -0.27 -17.92 19.57
CA PHE A 418 -1.36 -18.86 19.80
C PHE A 418 -1.31 -19.51 21.19
N TYR A 419 -2.49 -19.74 21.78
CA TYR A 419 -2.67 -20.46 23.04
C TYR A 419 -3.76 -21.53 22.88
N HIS A 420 -3.46 -22.79 23.25
CA HIS A 420 -4.30 -23.98 22.99
C HIS A 420 -4.86 -24.09 21.56
N GLY A 421 -4.08 -23.64 20.57
CA GLY A 421 -4.45 -23.71 19.14
C GLY A 421 -5.45 -22.65 18.67
N ARG A 422 -5.72 -21.61 19.48
CA ARG A 422 -6.46 -20.39 19.11
C ARG A 422 -5.53 -19.18 19.17
N LEU A 423 -5.88 -18.08 18.51
CA LEU A 423 -5.11 -16.84 18.59
C LEU A 423 -5.10 -16.29 20.03
N ASP A 424 -3.92 -15.90 20.51
CA ASP A 424 -3.71 -15.30 21.84
C ASP A 424 -4.07 -13.80 21.80
N TRP A 425 -5.37 -13.48 21.81
CA TRP A 425 -5.87 -12.12 21.59
C TRP A 425 -6.86 -11.67 22.67
N ASP A 426 -6.55 -10.58 23.37
CA ASP A 426 -7.46 -9.97 24.35
C ASP A 426 -8.29 -8.84 23.71
N GLU A 427 -9.55 -9.16 23.46
CA GLU A 427 -10.62 -8.27 23.00
C GLU A 427 -10.87 -7.03 23.89
N ASN A 428 -10.41 -7.02 25.15
CA ASN A 428 -10.63 -5.91 26.08
C ASN A 428 -9.59 -4.79 25.94
N THR A 429 -8.44 -5.07 25.31
CA THR A 429 -7.38 -4.09 25.02
C THR A 429 -7.85 -2.98 24.07
N SER A 430 -7.06 -1.91 23.94
CA SER A 430 -7.28 -0.86 22.93
C SER A 430 -7.28 -1.41 21.50
N ALA A 431 -6.32 -2.29 21.17
CA ALA A 431 -6.24 -2.96 19.88
C ALA A 431 -7.40 -3.96 19.67
N GLY A 432 -7.71 -4.78 20.67
CA GLY A 432 -8.86 -5.70 20.64
C GLY A 432 -10.19 -4.98 20.42
N ARG A 433 -10.35 -3.79 21.02
CA ARG A 433 -11.47 -2.89 20.75
C ARG A 433 -11.46 -2.32 19.34
N TYR A 434 -10.32 -1.83 18.86
CA TYR A 434 -10.16 -1.32 17.50
C TYR A 434 -10.57 -2.37 16.45
N VAL A 435 -10.06 -3.61 16.58
CA VAL A 435 -10.43 -4.73 15.70
C VAL A 435 -11.92 -5.04 15.80
N ARG A 436 -12.50 -5.16 17.01
CA ARG A 436 -13.94 -5.45 17.16
C ARG A 436 -14.86 -4.37 16.54
N GLU A 437 -14.48 -3.09 16.66
CA GLU A 437 -15.28 -1.95 16.20
C GLU A 437 -15.15 -1.69 14.68
N ASN A 438 -13.97 -1.93 14.08
CA ASN A 438 -13.70 -1.58 12.67
C ASN A 438 -13.72 -2.79 11.73
N CYS A 439 -13.44 -4.01 12.22
CA CYS A 439 -13.48 -5.23 11.42
C CYS A 439 -14.81 -5.97 11.60
N LYS A 440 -15.43 -6.35 10.47
CA LYS A 440 -16.70 -7.09 10.38
C LYS A 440 -16.57 -8.22 9.34
N PRO A 441 -17.38 -9.29 9.41
CA PRO A 441 -17.35 -10.37 8.42
C PRO A 441 -17.48 -9.87 6.99
N LEU A 442 -16.68 -10.40 6.06
CA LEU A 442 -16.38 -9.80 4.76
C LEU A 442 -17.62 -9.33 3.97
N ARG A 443 -18.65 -10.17 3.77
CA ARG A 443 -19.87 -9.77 3.04
C ARG A 443 -20.64 -8.58 3.65
N ARG A 444 -20.38 -8.18 4.90
CA ARG A 444 -20.93 -6.93 5.47
C ARG A 444 -20.30 -5.65 4.93
N TYR A 445 -19.29 -5.73 4.05
CA TYR A 445 -18.77 -4.59 3.29
C TYR A 445 -19.43 -4.40 1.91
N LEU A 446 -20.41 -5.25 1.52
CA LEU A 446 -21.25 -5.02 0.36
C LEU A 446 -21.96 -3.65 0.45
N THR A 447 -21.96 -2.90 -0.67
CA THR A 447 -22.58 -1.57 -0.78
C THR A 447 -23.93 -1.60 -1.51
N SER A 448 -24.19 -2.67 -2.26
CA SER A 448 -25.40 -2.95 -3.04
C SER A 448 -25.68 -4.46 -3.06
N GLU A 449 -26.95 -4.83 -3.23
CA GLU A 449 -27.41 -6.22 -3.36
C GLU A 449 -27.49 -6.69 -4.82
N ALA A 450 -27.07 -5.88 -5.79
CA ALA A 450 -27.01 -6.27 -7.20
C ALA A 450 -26.00 -7.42 -7.42
N GLU A 451 -26.33 -8.34 -8.34
CA GLU A 451 -25.61 -9.61 -8.53
C GLU A 451 -24.09 -9.43 -8.73
N ASP A 452 -23.68 -8.39 -9.46
CA ASP A 452 -22.28 -8.03 -9.67
C ASP A 452 -21.47 -7.84 -8.39
N HIS A 453 -22.09 -7.27 -7.35
CA HIS A 453 -21.45 -7.04 -6.06
C HIS A 453 -21.28 -8.35 -5.29
N HIS A 454 -22.25 -9.27 -5.40
CA HIS A 454 -22.11 -10.63 -4.86
C HIS A 454 -21.06 -11.46 -5.61
N ARG A 455 -21.05 -11.40 -6.96
CA ARG A 455 -20.00 -12.02 -7.81
C ARG A 455 -18.60 -11.47 -7.50
N LEU A 456 -18.47 -10.18 -7.21
CA LEU A 456 -17.22 -9.56 -6.76
C LEU A 456 -16.75 -10.14 -5.42
N PHE A 457 -17.65 -10.29 -4.45
CA PHE A 457 -17.29 -10.81 -3.12
C PHE A 457 -16.97 -12.30 -3.13
N ASP A 458 -17.61 -13.08 -4.01
CA ASP A 458 -17.28 -14.50 -4.24
C ASP A 458 -15.82 -14.67 -4.74
N LEU A 459 -15.39 -13.78 -5.65
CA LEU A 459 -14.01 -13.74 -6.13
C LEU A 459 -13.02 -13.34 -5.02
N ILE A 460 -13.35 -12.30 -4.24
CA ILE A 460 -12.50 -11.84 -3.12
C ILE A 460 -12.39 -12.94 -2.05
N GLU A 461 -13.48 -13.64 -1.70
CA GLU A 461 -13.45 -14.77 -0.77
C GLU A 461 -12.56 -15.92 -1.29
N SER A 462 -12.63 -16.23 -2.59
CA SER A 462 -11.79 -17.23 -3.24
C SER A 462 -10.29 -16.85 -3.26
N MET A 463 -9.98 -15.55 -3.31
CA MET A 463 -8.62 -15.00 -3.22
C MET A 463 -8.10 -14.89 -1.78
N LEU A 464 -8.99 -14.74 -0.79
CA LEU A 464 -8.67 -14.62 0.64
C LEU A 464 -8.83 -15.94 1.42
N GLU A 465 -8.84 -17.09 0.73
CA GLU A 465 -8.71 -18.40 1.37
C GLU A 465 -7.36 -18.50 2.09
N TYR A 466 -7.41 -18.93 3.35
CA TYR A 466 -6.26 -19.02 4.24
C TYR A 466 -5.18 -19.98 3.74
N GLU A 467 -5.56 -21.18 3.28
CA GLU A 467 -4.59 -22.19 2.88
C GLU A 467 -4.14 -21.90 1.42
N PRO A 468 -2.87 -21.55 1.16
CA PRO A 468 -2.41 -21.20 -0.20
C PRO A 468 -2.50 -22.36 -1.20
N SER A 469 -2.73 -23.58 -0.73
CA SER A 469 -2.99 -24.78 -1.54
C SER A 469 -4.48 -25.02 -1.86
N LYS A 470 -5.36 -24.09 -1.48
CA LYS A 470 -6.81 -24.06 -1.77
C LYS A 470 -7.26 -22.75 -2.42
N ARG A 471 -6.53 -21.66 -2.13
CA ARG A 471 -6.71 -20.33 -2.74
C ARG A 471 -6.73 -20.44 -4.27
N VAL A 472 -7.66 -19.72 -4.89
CA VAL A 472 -7.89 -19.76 -6.34
C VAL A 472 -6.62 -19.38 -7.12
N THR A 473 -6.30 -20.08 -8.21
CA THR A 473 -5.20 -19.65 -9.10
C THR A 473 -5.68 -18.54 -10.02
N LEU A 474 -4.78 -17.68 -10.52
CA LEU A 474 -5.17 -16.62 -11.46
C LEU A 474 -5.70 -17.18 -12.80
N ALA A 475 -5.34 -18.43 -13.15
CA ALA A 475 -5.88 -19.15 -14.31
C ALA A 475 -7.34 -19.62 -14.13
N GLU A 476 -7.83 -19.69 -12.89
CA GLU A 476 -9.23 -19.95 -12.53
C GLU A 476 -9.97 -18.63 -12.27
N ALA A 477 -9.33 -17.68 -11.58
CA ALA A 477 -9.89 -16.36 -11.29
C ALA A 477 -10.31 -15.61 -12.57
N LEU A 478 -9.51 -15.65 -13.64
CA LEU A 478 -9.86 -15.04 -14.94
C LEU A 478 -11.06 -15.69 -15.65
N LYS A 479 -11.56 -16.84 -15.15
CA LYS A 479 -12.76 -17.53 -15.63
C LYS A 479 -13.94 -17.35 -14.67
N HIS A 480 -13.80 -16.50 -13.65
CA HIS A 480 -14.82 -16.29 -12.64
C HIS A 480 -16.01 -15.48 -13.20
N PRO A 481 -17.28 -15.82 -12.88
CA PRO A 481 -18.46 -15.13 -13.42
C PRO A 481 -18.53 -13.61 -13.19
N PHE A 482 -17.72 -13.06 -12.30
CA PHE A 482 -17.57 -11.61 -12.16
C PHE A 482 -17.06 -10.92 -13.45
N PHE A 483 -16.29 -11.64 -14.28
CA PHE A 483 -15.67 -11.11 -15.49
C PHE A 483 -16.49 -11.31 -16.77
N ASP A 484 -17.56 -12.12 -16.76
CA ASP A 484 -18.41 -12.42 -17.93
C ASP A 484 -18.81 -11.16 -18.72
N MET A 485 -19.19 -10.10 -18.00
CA MET A 485 -19.67 -8.85 -18.59
C MET A 485 -18.61 -8.07 -19.40
N LEU A 486 -17.31 -8.37 -19.26
CA LEU A 486 -16.27 -7.73 -20.07
C LEU A 486 -16.39 -8.10 -21.56
N GLY A 487 -17.05 -9.23 -21.88
CA GLY A 487 -17.40 -9.61 -23.24
C GLY A 487 -18.73 -9.01 -23.76
N MET A 488 -19.42 -8.19 -22.95
CA MET A 488 -20.77 -7.70 -23.23
C MET A 488 -20.90 -6.17 -23.30
N GLU A 489 -19.80 -5.42 -23.26
CA GLU A 489 -19.82 -3.97 -23.47
C GLU A 489 -20.47 -3.63 -24.83
N PRO A 490 -21.60 -2.89 -24.87
CA PRO A 490 -22.23 -2.52 -26.13
C PRO A 490 -21.32 -1.59 -26.92
N SER A 491 -21.15 -1.85 -28.22
CA SER A 491 -20.44 -0.92 -29.10
C SER A 491 -21.06 0.47 -28.98
N THR A 492 -20.27 1.43 -28.49
CA THR A 492 -20.73 2.79 -28.18
C THR A 492 -21.23 3.44 -29.46
N LYS A 493 -22.56 3.52 -29.59
CA LYS A 493 -23.20 4.24 -30.69
C LYS A 493 -22.77 5.69 -30.62
N MET A 494 -21.86 6.08 -31.52
CA MET A 494 -21.62 7.50 -31.80
C MET A 494 -22.96 8.12 -32.13
N TRP A 495 -23.41 9.05 -31.28
CA TRP A 495 -24.63 9.79 -31.53
C TRP A 495 -24.32 10.81 -32.63
N ASP A 496 -24.57 10.42 -33.87
CA ASP A 496 -24.40 11.28 -35.03
C ASP A 496 -25.43 12.42 -34.98
N SER A 497 -25.04 13.54 -34.37
CA SER A 497 -25.83 14.76 -34.25
C SER A 497 -25.81 15.59 -35.55
N SER A 498 -25.95 14.91 -36.70
CA SER A 498 -26.03 15.51 -38.04
C SER A 498 -27.46 15.42 -38.56
N ARG A 499 -28.36 16.22 -37.98
CA ARG A 499 -29.70 16.47 -38.55
C ARG A 499 -30.00 17.96 -38.58
N ASP A 500 -29.97 18.50 -39.78
CA ASP A 500 -30.59 19.77 -40.14
C ASP A 500 -32.02 19.87 -39.58
N ILE A 501 -32.33 21.04 -39.01
CA ILE A 501 -33.71 21.50 -38.82
C ILE A 501 -33.82 22.83 -39.56
N SER A 502 -34.10 22.75 -40.84
CA SER A 502 -34.34 23.89 -41.74
C SER A 502 -35.79 23.89 -42.24
N ARG A 503 -36.70 24.35 -41.37
CA ARG A 503 -38.04 24.91 -41.70
C ARG A 503 -38.71 25.53 -40.48
#